data_AF-A0A202DQK3-F1
#
_entry.id   AF-A0A202DQK3-F1
#
_cell.length_a   1.000
_cell.length_b   1.000
_cell.length_c   1.000
_cell.angle_alpha   90.00
_cell.angle_beta   90.00
_cell.angle_gamma   90.00
#
_symmetry.space_group_name_H-M   'P 1'
#
loop_
_entity.id
_entity.type
_entity.pdbx_description
1 polymer ?
#
loop_
_entity_poly.entity_id
_entity_poly.type
_entity_poly.pdbx_seq_one_letter_code
_entity_poly.pdbx_strand_id
1 'polypeptide(L)'
;MSQLTFGESFSKEKSDKEDSWYKGRTLSHSSISLYQQCPQKWKFRYVDKVPEKPRAYFSFGKSVHSGLEFLFSTEKEGYPAMDEVIDHYKKVWIHEGYETPSQEKWFFQEGERI
;
A
#
# COMPACT_ATOMS: atom_id res chain seq x y z
N MET A 1 6.17 55.69 -39.18
CA MET A 1 6.39 55.98 -37.74
C MET A 1 5.10 55.67 -37.00
N SER A 2 5.06 54.55 -36.28
CA SER A 2 4.24 54.40 -35.08
C SER A 2 4.72 53.12 -34.40
N GLN A 3 5.53 53.29 -33.36
CA GLN A 3 5.91 52.22 -32.45
C GLN A 3 4.76 52.01 -31.47
N LEU A 4 4.39 50.76 -31.24
CA LEU A 4 3.79 50.34 -29.97
C LEU A 4 4.41 49.00 -29.58
N THR A 5 5.45 49.08 -28.75
CA THR A 5 5.89 48.01 -27.88
C THR A 5 4.94 47.94 -26.70
N PHE A 6 4.28 46.80 -26.48
CA PHE A 6 3.66 46.51 -25.19
C PHE A 6 4.09 45.11 -24.78
N GLY A 7 5.12 45.07 -23.95
CA GLY A 7 5.44 43.90 -23.17
C GLY A 7 4.36 43.73 -22.12
N GLU A 8 3.70 42.59 -22.14
CA GLU A 8 3.07 42.04 -20.95
C GLU A 8 3.80 40.75 -20.61
N SER A 9 4.67 40.91 -19.62
CA SER A 9 5.24 39.88 -18.79
C SER A 9 4.17 38.87 -18.38
N PHE A 10 4.27 37.65 -18.92
CA PHE A 10 3.64 36.47 -18.33
C PHE A 10 4.35 36.21 -17.00
N SER A 11 3.81 36.81 -15.94
CA SER A 11 4.33 36.73 -14.58
C SER A 11 4.47 35.27 -14.17
N LYS A 12 5.74 34.86 -14.12
CA LYS A 12 6.20 33.59 -13.58
C LYS A 12 6.08 33.67 -12.07
N GLU A 13 4.90 33.36 -11.54
CA GLU A 13 4.75 33.02 -10.12
C GLU A 13 4.42 31.53 -10.03
N LYS A 14 5.45 30.68 -10.18
CA LYS A 14 5.43 29.37 -9.55
C LYS A 14 6.21 29.50 -8.26
N SER A 15 5.51 29.44 -7.14
CA SER A 15 6.13 29.36 -5.83
C SER A 15 6.92 28.06 -5.75
N ASP A 16 8.24 28.20 -5.87
CA ASP A 16 9.21 27.13 -5.70
C ASP A 16 9.24 26.72 -4.22
N LYS A 17 8.26 25.90 -3.80
CA LYS A 17 8.51 24.96 -2.69
C LYS A 17 9.21 23.77 -3.31
N GLU A 18 10.51 23.68 -3.04
CA GLU A 18 11.35 22.58 -3.47
C GLU A 18 10.84 21.26 -2.83
N ASP A 19 9.93 20.58 -3.52
CA ASP A 19 9.32 19.33 -3.05
C ASP A 19 10.37 18.22 -3.08
N SER A 20 11.10 18.04 -1.97
CA SER A 20 12.15 17.04 -1.86
C SER A 20 11.57 15.64 -1.62
N TRP A 21 10.73 15.15 -2.54
CA TRP A 21 10.05 13.85 -2.44
C TRP A 21 11.02 12.66 -2.34
N TYR A 22 12.30 12.88 -2.64
CA TYR A 22 13.39 11.91 -2.62
C TYR A 22 14.14 11.86 -1.28
N LYS A 23 14.11 12.92 -0.47
CA LYS A 23 14.81 12.95 0.83
C LYS A 23 14.11 11.99 1.79
N GLY A 24 14.78 10.88 2.15
CA GLY A 24 14.29 9.89 3.11
C GLY A 24 13.51 8.72 2.53
N ARG A 25 13.40 8.58 1.20
CA ARG A 25 12.75 7.40 0.61
C ARG A 25 13.73 6.23 0.53
N THR A 26 13.43 5.15 1.24
CA THR A 26 14.17 3.88 1.12
C THR A 26 13.83 3.20 -0.21
N LEU A 27 14.84 2.63 -0.85
CA LEU A 27 14.65 1.86 -2.08
C LEU A 27 14.16 0.45 -1.72
N SER A 28 13.09 0.01 -2.37
CA SER A 28 12.58 -1.35 -2.27
C SER A 28 12.55 -2.00 -3.65
N HIS A 29 12.63 -3.33 -3.68
CA HIS A 29 12.56 -4.11 -4.92
C HIS A 29 11.28 -3.79 -5.72
N SER A 30 10.14 -3.72 -5.04
CA SER A 30 8.85 -3.37 -5.66
C SER A 30 8.82 -1.95 -6.21
N SER A 31 9.48 -0.99 -5.54
CA SER A 31 9.59 0.39 -6.02
C SER A 31 10.45 0.48 -7.29
N ILE A 32 11.61 -0.18 -7.30
CA ILE A 32 12.53 -0.19 -8.46
C ILE A 32 11.87 -0.87 -9.65
N SER A 33 11.27 -2.05 -9.43
CA SER A 33 10.56 -2.78 -10.48
C SER A 33 9.42 -1.96 -11.09
N LEU A 34 8.65 -1.24 -10.26
CA LEU A 34 7.58 -0.37 -10.75
C LEU A 34 8.11 0.79 -11.60
N TYR A 35 9.24 1.38 -11.21
CA TYR A 35 9.88 2.44 -11.98
C TYR A 35 10.37 1.94 -13.34
N GLN A 36 11.02 0.78 -13.35
CA GLN A 36 11.51 0.13 -14.59
C GLN A 36 10.36 -0.21 -15.54
N GLN A 37 9.19 -0.62 -15.02
CA GLN A 37 8.01 -0.85 -15.83
C GLN A 37 7.42 0.44 -16.41
N CYS A 38 7.21 1.45 -15.57
CA CYS A 38 6.65 2.73 -15.98
C CYS A 38 6.96 3.84 -14.95
N PRO A 39 7.82 4.82 -15.29
CA PRO A 39 8.15 5.94 -14.40
C PRO A 39 6.92 6.76 -13.98
N GLN A 40 5.92 6.89 -14.86
CA GLN A 40 4.70 7.65 -14.56
C GLN A 40 3.85 6.95 -13.48
N LYS A 41 3.69 5.63 -13.58
CA LYS A 41 2.97 4.83 -12.57
C LYS A 41 3.67 4.90 -11.21
N TRP A 42 5.01 4.87 -11.24
CA TRP A 42 5.82 5.08 -10.05
C TRP A 42 5.54 6.45 -9.42
N LYS A 43 5.55 7.54 -10.21
CA LYS A 43 5.25 8.88 -9.71
C LYS A 43 3.87 8.94 -9.04
N PHE A 44 2.82 8.42 -9.68
CA PHE A 44 1.47 8.43 -9.12
C PHE A 44 1.39 7.70 -7.77
N ARG A 45 2.06 6.55 -7.65
CA ARG A 45 2.03 5.76 -6.42
C ARG A 45 2.86 6.39 -5.30
N TYR A 46 4.04 6.90 -5.64
CA TYR A 46 5.08 7.21 -4.67
C TYR A 46 5.24 8.71 -4.39
N VAL A 47 5.08 9.57 -5.40
CA VAL A 47 5.16 11.03 -5.28
C VAL A 47 3.78 11.60 -5.01
N ASP A 48 2.82 11.30 -5.88
CA ASP A 48 1.47 11.88 -5.81
C ASP A 48 0.56 11.13 -4.82
N LYS A 49 0.99 9.96 -4.32
CA LYS A 49 0.31 9.12 -3.31
C LYS A 49 -1.18 8.89 -3.61
N VAL A 50 -1.50 8.59 -4.87
CA VAL A 50 -2.88 8.32 -5.30
C VAL A 50 -3.41 7.09 -4.54
N PRO A 51 -4.56 7.18 -3.84
CA PRO A 51 -5.11 6.07 -3.08
C PRO A 51 -5.52 4.92 -4.00
N GLU A 52 -5.13 3.71 -3.62
CA GLU A 52 -5.53 2.49 -4.31
C GLU A 52 -6.71 1.84 -3.62
N LYS A 53 -7.61 1.26 -4.42
CA LYS A 53 -8.71 0.45 -3.87
C LYS A 53 -8.11 -0.78 -3.16
N PRO A 54 -8.55 -1.10 -1.94
CA PRO A 54 -8.15 -2.33 -1.27
C PRO A 54 -8.56 -3.53 -2.14
N ARG A 55 -7.70 -4.55 -2.18
CA ARG A 55 -7.95 -5.79 -2.93
C ARG A 55 -8.00 -6.96 -1.96
N ALA A 56 -8.91 -7.89 -2.21
CA ALA A 56 -9.13 -9.09 -1.39
C ALA A 56 -7.81 -9.80 -1.01
N TYR A 57 -6.94 -10.07 -1.98
CA TYR A 57 -5.66 -10.76 -1.75
C TYR A 57 -4.72 -10.05 -0.76
N PHE A 58 -4.75 -8.72 -0.69
CA PHE A 58 -3.92 -7.97 0.27
C PHE A 58 -4.49 -8.08 1.69
N SER A 59 -5.80 -8.00 1.85
CA SER A 59 -6.48 -8.13 3.14
C SER A 59 -6.36 -9.56 3.69
N PHE A 60 -6.61 -10.54 2.82
CA PHE A 60 -6.41 -11.95 3.12
C PHE A 60 -4.97 -12.24 3.55
N GLY A 61 -3.99 -11.88 2.72
CA GLY A 61 -2.58 -12.13 3.01
C GLY A 61 -2.11 -11.46 4.31
N LYS A 62 -2.54 -10.22 4.58
CA LYS A 62 -2.24 -9.55 5.86
C LYS A 62 -2.84 -10.27 7.05
N SER A 63 -4.07 -10.76 6.95
CA SER A 63 -4.74 -11.49 8.03
C SER A 63 -4.01 -12.80 8.34
N VAL A 64 -3.63 -13.56 7.30
CA VAL A 64 -2.82 -14.78 7.44
C VAL A 64 -1.44 -14.47 8.03
N HIS A 65 -0.76 -13.44 7.53
CA HIS A 65 0.54 -13.04 8.08
C HIS A 65 0.48 -12.67 9.56
N SER A 66 -0.60 -12.02 10.01
CA SER A 66 -0.78 -11.71 11.44
C SER A 66 -0.98 -12.97 12.30
N GLY A 67 -1.69 -13.98 11.77
CA GLY A 67 -1.76 -15.30 12.42
C GLY A 67 -0.40 -15.98 12.55
N LEU A 68 0.38 -15.96 11.47
CA LEU A 68 1.74 -16.52 11.48
C LEU A 68 2.68 -15.72 12.40
N GLU A 69 2.58 -14.40 12.41
CA GLU A 69 3.35 -13.56 13.33
C GLU A 69 3.03 -13.91 14.78
N PHE A 70 1.75 -14.12 15.11
CA PHE A 70 1.34 -14.57 16.43
C PHE A 70 1.92 -15.95 16.78
N LEU A 71 1.86 -16.91 15.85
CA LEU A 71 2.48 -18.24 16.03
C LEU A 71 3.97 -18.13 16.36
N PHE A 72 4.73 -17.31 15.63
CA PHE A 72 6.18 -17.20 15.83
C PHE A 72 6.60 -16.18 16.91
N SER A 73 5.66 -15.40 17.45
CA SER A 73 5.97 -14.35 18.45
C SER A 73 6.48 -14.89 19.78
N THR A 74 6.10 -16.12 20.15
CA THR A 74 6.41 -16.74 21.45
C THR A 74 7.44 -17.86 21.35
N GLU A 75 8.27 -17.88 20.30
CA GLU A 75 9.25 -18.95 20.04
C GLU A 75 10.10 -19.34 21.27
N LYS A 76 10.42 -18.37 22.15
CA LYS A 76 11.21 -18.60 23.37
C LYS A 76 10.44 -19.24 24.53
N GLU A 77 9.13 -19.08 24.57
CA GLU A 77 8.24 -19.54 25.65
C GLU A 77 7.45 -20.80 25.26
N GLY A 78 7.45 -21.13 23.97
CA GLY A 78 6.68 -22.22 23.36
C GLY A 78 5.70 -21.67 22.33
N TYR A 79 5.43 -22.45 21.29
CA TYR A 79 4.46 -22.07 20.27
C TYR A 79 3.03 -22.14 20.85
N PRO A 80 2.15 -21.16 20.52
CA PRO A 80 0.74 -21.23 20.90
C PRO A 80 0.08 -22.46 20.26
N ALA A 81 -1.01 -22.92 20.87
CA ALA A 81 -1.81 -23.97 20.27
C ALA A 81 -2.43 -23.48 18.97
N MET A 82 -2.68 -24.40 18.03
CA MET A 82 -3.25 -24.04 16.73
C MET A 82 -4.61 -23.33 16.87
N ASP A 83 -5.43 -23.73 17.84
CA ASP A 83 -6.72 -23.09 18.12
C ASP A 83 -6.55 -21.60 18.51
N GLU A 84 -5.51 -21.27 19.30
CA GLU A 84 -5.22 -19.89 19.68
C GLU A 84 -4.78 -19.05 18.48
N VAL A 85 -4.05 -19.65 17.53
CA VAL A 85 -3.64 -19.00 16.28
C VAL A 85 -4.85 -18.71 15.41
N ILE A 86 -5.76 -19.69 15.27
CA ILE A 86 -7.00 -19.53 14.51
C ILE A 86 -7.88 -18.45 15.16
N ASP A 87 -8.02 -18.44 16.48
CA ASP A 87 -8.78 -17.42 17.20
C ASP A 87 -8.20 -16.02 17.02
N HIS A 88 -6.87 -15.89 17.06
CA HIS A 88 -6.20 -14.63 16.75
C HIS A 88 -6.47 -14.20 15.31
N TYR A 89 -6.29 -15.10 14.34
CA TYR A 89 -6.59 -14.85 12.93
C TYR A 89 -8.03 -14.34 12.71
N LYS A 90 -9.02 -14.99 13.33
CA LYS A 90 -10.43 -14.60 13.27
C LYS A 90 -10.65 -13.18 13.82
N LYS A 91 -9.97 -12.86 14.91
CA LYS A 91 -10.06 -11.56 15.59
C LYS A 91 -9.44 -10.43 14.77
N VAL A 92 -8.36 -10.70 14.03
CA VAL A 92 -7.65 -9.69 13.23
C VAL A 92 -8.07 -9.65 11.76
N TRP A 93 -9.12 -10.39 11.39
CA TRP A 93 -9.55 -10.50 10.00
C TRP A 93 -9.92 -9.14 9.41
N ILE A 94 -9.31 -8.83 8.27
CA ILE A 94 -9.53 -7.56 7.56
C ILE A 94 -10.67 -7.77 6.56
N HIS A 95 -11.81 -7.12 6.80
CA HIS A 95 -13.03 -7.19 5.99
C HIS A 95 -13.02 -6.34 4.70
N GLU A 96 -11.95 -5.58 4.45
CA GLU A 96 -11.88 -4.64 3.33
C GLU A 96 -11.39 -5.29 2.02
N GLY A 97 -11.85 -4.77 0.88
CA GLY A 97 -11.31 -5.13 -0.44
C GLY A 97 -11.90 -6.38 -1.09
N TYR A 98 -12.86 -7.05 -0.44
CA TYR A 98 -13.66 -8.10 -1.07
C TYR A 98 -14.77 -7.50 -1.94
N GLU A 99 -15.01 -8.12 -3.09
CA GLU A 99 -16.03 -7.73 -4.05
C GLU A 99 -17.44 -8.10 -3.58
N THR A 100 -17.57 -9.23 -2.87
CA THR A 100 -18.84 -9.74 -2.36
C THR A 100 -18.67 -10.42 -1.00
N PRO A 101 -19.73 -10.49 -0.17
CA PRO A 101 -19.71 -11.26 1.07
C PRO A 101 -19.39 -12.74 0.87
N SER A 102 -19.82 -13.32 -0.26
CA SER A 102 -19.51 -14.71 -0.62
C SER A 102 -18.02 -14.91 -0.88
N GLN A 103 -17.37 -13.95 -1.55
CA GLN A 103 -15.93 -13.99 -1.79
C GLN A 103 -15.16 -13.87 -0.47
N GLU A 104 -15.54 -12.93 0.38
CA GLU A 104 -14.94 -12.78 1.71
C GLU A 104 -15.04 -14.08 2.51
N LYS A 105 -16.24 -14.66 2.58
CA LYS A 105 -16.46 -15.93 3.29
C LYS A 105 -15.57 -17.04 2.76
N TRP A 106 -15.40 -17.13 1.44
CA TRP A 106 -14.53 -18.12 0.82
C TRP A 106 -13.06 -17.92 1.24
N PHE A 107 -12.53 -16.69 1.19
CA PHE A 107 -11.17 -16.40 1.64
C PHE A 107 -10.98 -16.67 3.14
N PHE A 108 -11.97 -16.34 3.95
CA PHE A 108 -11.93 -16.57 5.38
C PHE A 108 -11.79 -18.07 5.69
N GLN A 109 -12.63 -18.89 5.06
CA GLN A 109 -12.62 -20.36 5.22
C GLN A 109 -11.34 -20.99 4.66
N GLU A 110 -10.84 -20.48 3.54
CA GLU A 110 -9.58 -20.96 2.99
C GLU A 110 -8.42 -20.65 3.94
N GLY A 111 -8.40 -19.48 4.59
CA GLY A 111 -7.38 -19.15 5.59
C GLY A 111 -7.43 -20.01 6.86
N GLU A 112 -8.60 -20.54 7.25
CA GLU A 112 -8.69 -21.51 8.36
C GLU A 112 -8.12 -22.89 7.99
N ARG A 113 -7.99 -23.20 6.69
CA ARG A 113 -7.61 -24.52 6.19
C ARG A 113 -6.09 -24.67 5.95
N ILE A 114 -5.39 -23.55 5.74
CA ILE A 114 -3.95 -23.50 5.41
C ILE A 114 -3.13 -23.63 6.68
#